data_AF-A0A9P1DMF6-F1
#
_entry.id   AF-A0A9P1DMF6-F1
#
_cell.length_a   1.000
_cell.length_b   1.000
_cell.length_c   1.000
_cell.angle_alpha   90.00
_cell.angle_beta   90.00
_cell.angle_gamma   90.00
#
_symmetry.space_group_name_H-M   'P 1'
#
loop_
_entity.id
_entity.type
_entity.pdbx_description
1 polymer ?
#
loop_
_entity_poly.entity_id
_entity_poly.type
_entity_poly.pdbx_seq_one_letter_code
_entity_poly.pdbx_strand_id
1 'polypeptide(L)'
;MGNACEPSTSGGEVMGANYGRQYKFNVMFLCNHNSCRSQMADGWLRQLRGNASVGVASAGIVGGTAVKEGAISVMKDAGIDISTFTSDAMADFNPEDFDVVISCCGCGGKLDGDKEVWKKRPVFQDWNLDDPPAIDPGDLSAYRRVRDESKAKVLELLDMLSKPYGPQYRKNVMFLCNHNSCRSQMADGWLRQLRGNASVGVASAGIVGGTAVKEGAISVMKDAGIDISTFTSDAMADFNPEDFDVVISCCGCGGKLDGDKEVWKKRPVFQDWNLDDPPAIDPGDLSAYRRVRDESKAKVLELLDMLSKPYGPQYRKNVMFLCNHNSCRSQMADGWLRQLRGNASVGVASAGIVGGTAVKEGAISVMKDAGIDISTFTSDAMADFNPEDFDVVISCCGCGGKLDGDKEVWKKRPVFQDWNLDDPPAIDPGDLSAYRRVRDESKAKVLELLDKVK
;
A
#
# COMPACT_ATOMS: atom_id res chain seq x y z
N MET A 1 -16.72 47.80 -34.71
CA MET A 1 -15.30 47.39 -34.88
C MET A 1 -14.80 47.10 -33.48
N GLY A 2 -14.65 45.88 -32.98
CA GLY A 2 -14.41 44.59 -33.61
C GLY A 2 -13.26 43.94 -32.84
N ASN A 3 -13.46 42.69 -32.42
CA ASN A 3 -12.49 41.72 -31.88
C ASN A 3 -12.12 41.81 -30.40
N ALA A 4 -12.00 40.71 -29.66
CA ALA A 4 -12.40 39.31 -29.90
C ALA A 4 -12.33 38.57 -28.55
N CYS A 5 -13.33 37.74 -28.26
CA CYS A 5 -13.18 36.64 -27.30
C CYS A 5 -12.12 35.69 -27.84
N GLU A 6 -11.10 35.39 -27.05
CA GLU A 6 -10.20 34.29 -27.34
C GLU A 6 -10.90 32.95 -27.03
N PRO A 7 -10.73 31.92 -27.88
CA PRO A 7 -11.46 30.67 -27.75
C PRO A 7 -10.80 29.74 -26.74
N SER A 8 -11.62 29.16 -25.86
CA SER A 8 -11.28 27.99 -25.07
C SER A 8 -10.97 26.83 -26.02
N THR A 9 -9.71 26.46 -26.15
CA THR A 9 -9.29 25.27 -26.90
C THR A 9 -9.65 24.02 -26.10
N SER A 10 -10.79 23.44 -26.46
CA SER A 10 -11.10 22.03 -26.26
C SER A 10 -10.14 21.19 -27.11
N GLY A 11 -9.05 20.72 -26.51
CA GLY A 11 -8.17 19.72 -27.08
C GLY A 11 -8.53 18.36 -26.52
N GLY A 12 -9.00 17.45 -27.37
CA GLY A 12 -9.13 16.04 -27.03
C GLY A 12 -7.74 15.46 -26.80
N GLU A 13 -7.46 15.07 -25.56
CA GLU A 13 -6.28 14.27 -25.23
C GLU A 13 -6.55 12.81 -25.59
N VAL A 14 -5.81 12.31 -26.56
CA VAL A 14 -5.58 10.87 -26.71
C VAL A 14 -4.66 10.48 -25.56
N MET A 15 -5.26 10.08 -24.44
CA MET A 15 -4.57 9.76 -23.21
C MET A 15 -4.03 8.31 -23.24
N GLY A 16 -2.74 8.16 -23.54
CA GLY A 16 -1.93 7.19 -22.79
C GLY A 16 -1.71 7.77 -21.39
N ALA A 17 -2.75 7.80 -20.56
CA ALA A 17 -2.74 8.54 -19.31
C ALA A 17 -1.76 7.90 -18.33
N ASN A 18 -0.67 8.61 -18.10
CA ASN A 18 0.20 8.37 -16.95
C ASN A 18 -0.60 8.81 -15.71
N TYR A 19 -1.40 7.91 -15.15
CA TYR A 19 -2.25 8.19 -13.98
C TYR A 19 -1.43 8.45 -12.70
N GLY A 20 -0.10 8.39 -12.77
CA GLY A 20 0.79 8.63 -11.63
C GLY A 20 0.53 9.95 -10.87
N ARG A 21 0.65 9.88 -9.54
CA ARG A 21 0.72 10.90 -8.46
C ARG A 21 -0.05 12.25 -8.55
N GLN A 22 -0.88 12.51 -9.56
CA GLN A 22 -1.74 13.70 -9.61
C GLN A 22 -2.85 13.64 -8.54
N TYR A 23 -3.31 12.42 -8.24
CA TYR A 23 -4.35 12.16 -7.25
C TYR A 23 -3.77 11.43 -6.04
N LYS A 24 -4.41 11.62 -4.88
CA LYS A 24 -4.10 10.87 -3.66
C LYS A 24 -4.40 9.38 -3.84
N PHE A 25 -5.49 9.05 -4.53
CA PHE A 25 -5.86 7.68 -4.88
C PHE A 25 -6.32 7.59 -6.33
N ASN A 26 -5.89 6.56 -7.05
CA ASN A 26 -6.36 6.26 -8.40
C ASN A 26 -7.24 5.01 -8.42
N VAL A 27 -8.42 5.13 -9.03
CA VAL A 27 -9.42 4.05 -9.13
C VAL A 27 -9.52 3.56 -10.57
N MET A 28 -9.42 2.25 -10.77
CA MET A 28 -9.70 1.57 -12.03
C MET A 28 -10.99 0.74 -11.91
N PHE A 29 -11.98 1.02 -12.74
CA PHE A 29 -13.16 0.17 -12.92
C PHE A 29 -12.97 -0.80 -14.08
N LEU A 30 -12.87 -2.09 -13.79
CA LEU A 30 -12.73 -3.17 -14.76
C LEU A 30 -14.05 -3.88 -15.03
N CYS A 31 -14.26 -4.27 -16.28
CA CYS A 31 -15.38 -5.10 -16.70
C CYS A 31 -14.91 -6.06 -17.82
N ASN A 32 -15.74 -7.04 -18.20
CA ASN A 32 -15.44 -7.87 -19.38
C ASN A 32 -15.30 -7.00 -20.65
N HIS A 33 -16.26 -6.09 -20.83
CA HIS A 33 -16.28 -5.08 -21.87
C HIS A 33 -16.47 -3.71 -21.24
N ASN A 34 -15.72 -2.71 -21.69
CA ASN A 34 -15.82 -1.34 -21.19
C ASN A 34 -16.98 -0.57 -21.81
N SER A 35 -18.21 -1.06 -21.63
CA SER A 35 -19.38 -0.59 -22.39
C SER A 35 -20.59 -0.20 -21.55
N CYS A 36 -20.72 -0.69 -20.31
CA CYS A 36 -21.90 -0.46 -19.45
C CYS A 36 -21.52 -0.13 -18.00
N ARG A 37 -21.30 -1.16 -17.17
CA ARG A 37 -21.13 -1.05 -15.70
C ARG A 37 -19.93 -0.19 -15.30
N SER A 38 -18.76 -0.48 -15.87
CA SER A 38 -17.53 0.29 -15.63
C SER A 38 -17.67 1.75 -16.05
N GLN A 39 -18.36 2.02 -17.17
CA GLN A 39 -18.63 3.35 -17.68
C GLN A 39 -19.57 4.16 -16.76
N MET A 40 -20.63 3.51 -16.25
CA MET A 40 -21.53 4.15 -15.28
C MET A 40 -20.83 4.44 -13.95
N ALA A 41 -20.00 3.50 -13.46
CA ALA A 41 -19.21 3.68 -12.25
C ALA A 41 -18.18 4.81 -12.38
N ASP A 42 -17.49 4.89 -13.53
CA ASP A 42 -16.58 5.97 -13.88
C ASP A 42 -17.31 7.33 -13.84
N GLY A 43 -18.43 7.44 -14.56
CA GLY A 43 -19.26 8.65 -14.59
C GLY A 43 -19.72 9.08 -13.19
N TRP A 44 -20.18 8.13 -12.36
CA TRP A 44 -20.55 8.41 -10.97
C TRP A 44 -19.37 8.90 -10.14
N LEU A 45 -18.21 8.27 -10.24
CA LEU A 45 -17.05 8.68 -9.44
C LEU A 45 -16.56 10.07 -9.85
N ARG A 46 -16.55 10.40 -11.15
CA ARG A 46 -16.23 11.76 -11.63
C ARG A 46 -17.19 12.80 -11.07
N GLN A 47 -18.49 12.49 -11.05
CA GLN A 47 -19.52 13.41 -10.58
C GLN A 47 -19.51 13.58 -9.05
N LEU A 48 -19.32 12.49 -8.31
CA LEU A 48 -19.51 12.46 -6.86
C LEU A 48 -18.25 12.77 -6.05
N ARG A 49 -17.04 12.65 -6.63
CA ARG A 49 -15.78 12.87 -5.90
C ARG A 49 -15.62 14.30 -5.36
N GLY A 50 -16.30 15.29 -5.91
CA GLY A 50 -16.19 16.70 -5.48
C GLY A 50 -14.73 17.16 -5.47
N ASN A 51 -14.25 17.64 -4.31
CA ASN A 51 -12.87 18.07 -4.10
C ASN A 51 -11.93 16.93 -3.65
N ALA A 52 -12.42 15.69 -3.53
CA ALA A 52 -11.57 14.57 -3.16
C ALA A 52 -10.53 14.33 -4.27
N SER A 53 -9.27 14.19 -3.86
CA SER A 53 -8.16 13.90 -4.76
C SER A 53 -8.18 12.42 -5.18
N VAL A 54 -9.16 12.06 -6.01
CA VAL A 54 -9.40 10.69 -6.48
C VAL A 54 -9.44 10.65 -8.01
N GLY A 55 -8.46 10.01 -8.64
CA GLY A 55 -8.40 9.78 -10.08
C GLY A 55 -9.28 8.59 -10.49
N VAL A 56 -9.76 8.58 -11.72
CA VAL A 56 -10.63 7.51 -12.23
C VAL A 56 -10.31 7.15 -13.67
N ALA A 57 -10.28 5.84 -13.93
CA ALA A 57 -10.26 5.21 -15.24
C ALA A 57 -11.27 4.07 -15.27
N SER A 58 -11.68 3.67 -16.47
CA SER A 58 -12.44 2.45 -16.71
C SER A 58 -11.88 1.70 -17.90
N ALA A 59 -11.85 0.37 -17.83
CA ALA A 59 -11.28 -0.47 -18.88
C ALA A 59 -11.97 -1.84 -18.97
N GLY A 60 -11.81 -2.47 -20.13
CA GLY A 60 -12.34 -3.79 -20.43
C GLY A 60 -11.22 -4.80 -20.50
N ILE A 61 -11.45 -6.05 -20.04
CA ILE A 61 -10.53 -7.16 -20.33
C ILE A 61 -10.36 -7.29 -21.85
N VAL A 62 -11.46 -7.11 -22.58
CA VAL A 62 -11.47 -6.92 -24.04
C VAL A 62 -12.01 -5.50 -24.32
N GLY A 63 -11.11 -4.61 -24.77
CA GLY A 63 -11.47 -3.25 -25.18
C GLY A 63 -12.04 -3.17 -26.60
N GLY A 64 -12.22 -1.94 -27.11
CA GLY A 64 -12.61 -1.69 -28.50
C GLY A 64 -14.11 -1.83 -28.79
N THR A 65 -14.95 -1.86 -27.76
CA THR A 65 -16.42 -1.81 -27.91
C THR A 65 -16.93 -0.36 -27.97
N ALA A 66 -18.20 -0.13 -28.30
CA ALA A 66 -18.81 1.18 -28.06
C ALA A 66 -19.48 1.20 -26.68
N VAL A 67 -19.54 2.38 -26.04
CA VAL A 67 -20.39 2.58 -24.86
C VAL A 67 -21.84 2.34 -25.28
N LYS A 68 -22.58 1.52 -24.52
CA LYS A 68 -23.95 1.15 -24.89
C LYS A 68 -24.88 2.35 -24.74
N GLU A 69 -25.76 2.55 -25.74
CA GLU A 69 -26.77 3.61 -25.74
C GLU A 69 -27.67 3.58 -24.50
N GLY A 70 -28.03 2.39 -24.01
CA GLY A 70 -28.81 2.26 -22.78
C GLY A 70 -28.11 2.84 -21.55
N ALA A 71 -26.78 2.64 -21.43
CA ALA A 71 -25.99 3.23 -20.35
C ALA A 71 -25.88 4.76 -20.49
N ILE A 72 -25.64 5.25 -21.71
CA ILE A 72 -25.63 6.69 -22.02
C ILE A 72 -26.96 7.34 -21.63
N SER A 73 -28.07 6.71 -22.04
CA SER A 73 -29.43 7.18 -21.78
C SER A 73 -29.73 7.31 -20.27
N VAL A 74 -29.49 6.25 -19.49
CA VAL A 74 -29.79 6.27 -18.05
C VAL A 74 -28.85 7.15 -17.24
N MET A 75 -27.60 7.34 -17.67
CA MET A 75 -26.68 8.29 -17.03
C MET A 75 -27.10 9.72 -17.34
N LYS A 76 -27.53 10.00 -18.58
CA LYS A 76 -28.08 11.30 -18.97
C LYS A 76 -29.35 11.64 -18.20
N ASP A 77 -30.24 10.67 -17.96
CA ASP A 77 -31.42 10.81 -17.08
C ASP A 77 -31.01 11.28 -15.67
N ALA A 78 -29.81 10.91 -15.21
CA ALA A 78 -29.23 11.29 -13.92
C ALA A 78 -28.34 12.55 -13.98
N GLY A 79 -28.28 13.23 -15.14
CA GLY A 79 -27.51 14.46 -15.34
C GLY A 79 -26.02 14.25 -15.64
N ILE A 80 -25.59 13.03 -15.98
CA ILE A 80 -24.20 12.70 -16.29
C ILE A 80 -24.10 12.27 -17.76
N ASP A 81 -23.35 13.02 -18.57
CA ASP A 81 -23.11 12.65 -19.97
C ASP A 81 -21.85 11.78 -20.08
N ILE A 82 -22.04 10.51 -20.46
CA ILE A 82 -20.95 9.57 -20.76
C ILE A 82 -20.83 9.27 -22.27
N SER A 83 -21.53 10.01 -23.13
CA SER A 83 -21.54 9.76 -24.58
C SER A 83 -20.18 9.95 -25.25
N THR A 84 -19.30 10.74 -24.62
CA THR A 84 -17.94 11.00 -25.10
C THR A 84 -16.90 10.07 -24.48
N PHE A 85 -17.30 9.14 -23.60
CA PHE A 85 -16.35 8.22 -22.97
C PHE A 85 -15.89 7.18 -23.99
N THR A 86 -14.63 6.77 -23.88
CA THR A 86 -14.01 5.76 -24.76
C THR A 86 -14.03 4.39 -24.09
N SER A 87 -14.00 3.34 -24.92
CA SER A 87 -14.00 1.95 -24.46
C SER A 87 -12.58 1.39 -24.49
N ASP A 88 -11.82 1.76 -23.48
CA ASP A 88 -10.38 1.44 -23.43
C ASP A 88 -10.12 -0.02 -23.02
N ALA A 89 -8.98 -0.56 -23.45
CA ALA A 89 -8.55 -1.90 -23.08
C ALA A 89 -7.70 -1.86 -21.80
N MET A 90 -7.85 -2.86 -20.94
CA MET A 90 -7.03 -2.99 -19.72
C MET A 90 -5.53 -3.06 -20.04
N ALA A 91 -5.16 -3.57 -21.21
CA ALA A 91 -3.77 -3.64 -21.68
C ALA A 91 -3.14 -2.26 -21.94
N ASP A 92 -3.94 -1.21 -22.06
CA ASP A 92 -3.46 0.16 -22.28
C ASP A 92 -3.00 0.83 -20.99
N PHE A 93 -3.19 0.17 -19.84
CA PHE A 93 -2.93 0.73 -18.51
C PHE A 93 -1.87 -0.07 -17.74
N ASN A 94 -1.08 0.63 -16.95
CA ASN A 94 -0.20 0.02 -15.97
C ASN A 94 -0.93 -0.20 -14.64
N PRO A 95 -1.08 -1.44 -14.14
CA PRO A 95 -1.76 -1.71 -12.87
C PRO A 95 -1.15 -0.98 -11.68
N GLU A 96 0.16 -0.71 -11.70
CA GLU A 96 0.87 -0.03 -10.62
C GLU A 96 0.45 1.43 -10.43
N ASP A 97 -0.19 2.04 -11.44
CA ASP A 97 -0.67 3.44 -11.37
C ASP A 97 -1.97 3.57 -10.56
N PHE A 98 -2.61 2.45 -10.21
CA PHE A 98 -3.90 2.41 -9.53
C PHE A 98 -3.78 1.88 -8.11
N ASP A 99 -4.41 2.53 -7.13
CA ASP A 99 -4.45 2.09 -5.73
C ASP A 99 -5.67 1.18 -5.47
N VAL A 100 -6.74 1.42 -6.24
CA VAL A 100 -8.03 0.74 -6.11
C VAL A 100 -8.42 0.16 -7.46
N VAL A 101 -8.73 -1.12 -7.48
CA VAL A 101 -9.24 -1.82 -8.66
C VAL A 101 -10.57 -2.47 -8.31
N ILE A 102 -11.60 -2.16 -9.10
CA ILE A 102 -12.96 -2.65 -8.90
C ILE A 102 -13.35 -3.47 -10.13
N SER A 103 -13.57 -4.76 -9.98
CA SER A 103 -14.27 -5.57 -10.97
C SER A 103 -15.77 -5.27 -10.85
N CYS A 104 -16.36 -4.65 -11.86
CA CYS A 104 -17.77 -4.30 -11.86
C CYS A 104 -18.69 -5.48 -12.16
N CYS A 105 -18.20 -6.56 -12.81
CA CYS A 105 -19.07 -7.61 -13.37
C CYS A 105 -18.72 -9.04 -12.93
N GLY A 106 -18.03 -9.25 -11.81
CA GLY A 106 -17.63 -10.61 -11.42
C GLY A 106 -16.44 -11.17 -12.19
N CYS A 107 -15.76 -10.36 -12.99
CA CYS A 107 -14.67 -10.84 -13.83
C CYS A 107 -13.34 -10.96 -13.08
N GLY A 108 -13.31 -10.78 -11.75
CA GLY A 108 -12.11 -11.02 -10.95
C GLY A 108 -11.55 -12.43 -11.12
N GLY A 109 -12.42 -13.42 -11.34
CA GLY A 109 -12.02 -14.79 -11.67
C GLY A 109 -11.24 -14.95 -12.98
N LYS A 110 -11.32 -13.96 -13.89
CA LYS A 110 -10.61 -13.94 -15.18
C LYS A 110 -9.30 -13.15 -15.15
N LEU A 111 -8.94 -12.57 -14.00
CA LEU A 111 -7.67 -11.88 -13.79
C LEU A 111 -6.62 -12.87 -13.28
N ASP A 112 -6.30 -13.87 -14.11
CA ASP A 112 -5.35 -14.95 -13.82
C ASP A 112 -4.00 -14.74 -14.54
N GLY A 113 -3.02 -15.58 -14.18
CA GLY A 113 -1.67 -15.52 -14.74
C GLY A 113 -1.03 -14.13 -14.59
N ASP A 114 -0.64 -13.52 -15.69
CA ASP A 114 0.00 -12.20 -15.71
C ASP A 114 -0.95 -11.06 -15.28
N LYS A 115 -2.28 -11.29 -15.30
CA LYS A 115 -3.28 -10.30 -14.86
C LYS A 115 -3.53 -10.31 -13.36
N GLU A 116 -2.98 -11.28 -12.63
CA GLU A 116 -3.10 -11.38 -11.17
C GLU A 116 -2.60 -10.12 -10.46
N VAL A 117 -1.69 -9.35 -11.07
CA VAL A 117 -1.20 -8.07 -10.55
C VAL A 117 -2.33 -7.08 -10.26
N TRP A 118 -3.42 -7.08 -11.03
CA TRP A 118 -4.59 -6.23 -10.82
C TRP A 118 -5.35 -6.59 -9.53
N LYS A 119 -5.32 -7.86 -9.11
CA LYS A 119 -5.94 -8.31 -7.84
C LYS A 119 -5.08 -8.05 -6.63
N LYS A 120 -3.79 -7.78 -6.84
CA LYS A 120 -2.80 -7.53 -5.78
C LYS A 120 -2.66 -6.05 -5.43
N ARG A 121 -3.46 -5.17 -6.05
CA ARG A 121 -3.52 -3.75 -5.69
C ARG A 121 -4.04 -3.59 -4.25
N PRO A 122 -3.70 -2.48 -3.56
CA PRO A 122 -4.08 -2.28 -2.16
C PRO A 122 -5.55 -2.57 -1.87
N VAL A 123 -6.43 -2.09 -2.76
CA VAL A 123 -7.84 -2.46 -2.76
C VAL A 123 -8.19 -3.16 -4.06
N PHE A 124 -8.64 -4.41 -3.95
CA PHE A 124 -9.35 -5.10 -5.02
C PHE A 124 -10.73 -5.52 -4.51
N GLN A 125 -11.78 -5.19 -5.26
CA GLN A 125 -13.14 -5.64 -4.95
C GLN A 125 -13.84 -6.16 -6.20
N ASP A 126 -14.74 -7.12 -6.01
CA ASP A 126 -15.67 -7.54 -7.04
C ASP A 126 -17.10 -7.17 -6.66
N TRP A 127 -17.67 -6.21 -7.38
CA TRP A 127 -19.02 -5.71 -7.13
C TRP A 127 -20.10 -6.61 -7.74
N ASN A 128 -19.74 -7.50 -8.67
CA ASN A 128 -20.68 -8.46 -9.29
C ASN A 128 -22.00 -7.83 -9.77
N LEU A 129 -21.95 -6.62 -10.35
CA LEU A 129 -23.15 -5.95 -10.84
C LEU A 129 -23.74 -6.73 -12.04
N ASP A 130 -25.06 -6.91 -12.01
CA ASP A 130 -25.83 -7.54 -13.07
C ASP A 130 -25.56 -6.88 -14.44
N ASP A 131 -25.66 -7.65 -15.53
CA ASP A 131 -25.51 -7.14 -16.90
C ASP A 131 -26.86 -6.65 -17.45
N PRO A 132 -27.12 -5.32 -17.56
CA PRO A 132 -28.43 -4.85 -18.02
C PRO A 132 -28.82 -5.36 -19.43
N PRO A 133 -27.93 -5.36 -20.46
CA PRO A 133 -28.25 -5.91 -21.79
C PRO A 133 -28.69 -7.38 -21.82
N ALA A 134 -28.33 -8.18 -20.81
CA ALA A 134 -28.69 -9.60 -20.78
C ALA A 134 -30.13 -9.84 -20.28
N ILE A 135 -30.76 -8.81 -19.68
CA ILE A 135 -32.04 -8.94 -18.98
C ILE A 135 -33.22 -8.54 -19.89
N ASP A 136 -33.10 -7.46 -20.67
CA ASP A 136 -34.00 -7.10 -21.80
C ASP A 136 -33.40 -5.86 -22.53
N PRO A 137 -33.00 -5.94 -23.82
CA PRO A 137 -32.41 -4.81 -24.54
C PRO A 137 -33.33 -3.59 -24.72
N GLY A 138 -34.65 -3.77 -24.64
CA GLY A 138 -35.64 -2.70 -24.84
C GLY A 138 -36.08 -2.00 -23.54
N ASP A 139 -35.86 -2.62 -22.38
CA ASP A 139 -36.26 -2.07 -21.08
C ASP A 139 -35.07 -1.42 -20.35
N LEU A 140 -35.13 -0.09 -20.21
CA LEU A 140 -34.13 0.67 -19.47
C LEU A 140 -34.25 0.52 -17.95
N SER A 141 -35.27 -0.16 -17.43
CA SER A 141 -35.44 -0.39 -15.97
C SER A 141 -34.23 -1.11 -15.36
N ALA A 142 -33.70 -2.13 -16.06
CA ALA A 142 -32.50 -2.86 -15.62
C ALA A 142 -31.26 -1.96 -15.61
N TYR A 143 -31.11 -1.11 -16.63
CA TYR A 143 -30.02 -0.12 -16.69
C TYR A 143 -30.12 0.88 -15.53
N ARG A 144 -31.33 1.39 -15.22
CA ARG A 144 -31.55 2.31 -14.09
C ARG A 144 -31.24 1.65 -12.75
N ARG A 145 -31.66 0.40 -12.55
CA ARG A 145 -31.34 -0.37 -11.34
C ARG A 145 -29.83 -0.48 -11.13
N VAL A 146 -29.09 -0.95 -12.14
CA VAL A 146 -27.63 -1.14 -12.05
C VAL A 146 -26.91 0.20 -11.94
N ARG A 147 -27.39 1.26 -12.60
CA ARG A 147 -26.90 2.63 -12.43
C ARG A 147 -27.00 3.07 -10.97
N ASP A 148 -28.15 2.88 -10.33
CA ASP A 148 -28.41 3.35 -8.97
C ASP A 148 -27.64 2.51 -7.94
N GLU A 149 -27.51 1.21 -8.16
CA GLU A 149 -26.64 0.34 -7.37
C GLU A 149 -25.17 0.74 -7.49
N SER A 150 -24.70 1.00 -8.71
CA SER A 150 -23.34 1.52 -8.95
C SER A 150 -23.11 2.85 -8.23
N LYS A 151 -24.11 3.73 -8.17
CA LYS A 151 -24.03 4.99 -7.43
C LYS A 151 -23.81 4.76 -5.94
N ALA A 152 -24.59 3.86 -5.34
CA ALA A 152 -24.47 3.52 -3.92
C ALA A 152 -23.08 2.96 -3.60
N LYS A 153 -22.57 2.04 -4.43
CA LYS A 153 -21.22 1.47 -4.30
C LYS A 153 -20.10 2.52 -4.45
N VAL A 154 -20.27 3.49 -5.36
CA VAL A 154 -19.32 4.60 -5.49
C VAL A 154 -19.32 5.50 -4.25
N LEU A 155 -20.48 5.74 -3.62
CA LEU A 155 -20.54 6.50 -2.36
C LEU A 155 -19.87 5.75 -1.21
N GLU A 156 -20.07 4.43 -1.08
CA GLU A 156 -19.36 3.58 -0.13
C GLU A 156 -17.83 3.64 -0.35
N LEU A 157 -17.40 3.60 -1.62
CA LEU A 157 -16.00 3.72 -2.01
C LEU A 157 -15.42 5.09 -1.59
N LEU A 158 -16.13 6.18 -1.86
CA LEU A 158 -15.70 7.52 -1.48
C LEU A 158 -15.62 7.71 0.04
N ASP A 159 -16.57 7.14 0.80
CA ASP A 159 -16.50 7.12 2.27
C ASP A 159 -15.23 6.41 2.74
N MET A 160 -14.96 5.21 2.21
CA MET A 160 -13.76 4.45 2.54
C MET A 160 -12.48 5.24 2.23
N LEU A 161 -12.38 5.84 1.04
CA LEU A 161 -11.21 6.63 0.64
C LEU A 161 -11.05 7.94 1.42
N SER A 162 -12.13 8.48 1.97
CA SER A 162 -12.08 9.69 2.81
C SER A 162 -11.39 9.44 4.15
N LYS A 163 -11.40 8.20 4.63
CA LYS A 163 -10.82 7.85 5.93
C LYS A 163 -9.29 8.02 5.91
N PRO A 164 -8.69 8.49 7.02
CA PRO A 164 -7.25 8.69 7.12
C PRO A 164 -6.47 7.38 7.29
N TYR A 165 -7.19 6.27 7.49
CA TYR A 165 -6.74 4.88 7.57
C TYR A 165 -7.70 3.97 6.78
N GLY A 166 -7.32 2.71 6.59
CA GLY A 166 -8.16 1.69 5.95
C GLY A 166 -7.39 0.85 4.93
N PRO A 167 -8.09 0.00 4.14
CA PRO A 167 -7.46 -0.94 3.20
C PRO A 167 -6.74 -0.25 2.03
N GLN A 168 -7.02 1.03 1.78
CA GLN A 168 -6.32 1.85 0.78
C GLN A 168 -4.89 2.22 1.20
N TYR A 169 -4.50 1.96 2.45
CA TYR A 169 -3.13 2.12 2.91
C TYR A 169 -2.47 0.75 3.13
N ARG A 170 -1.19 0.65 2.77
CA ARG A 170 -0.40 -0.57 2.95
C ARG A 170 -0.18 -0.91 4.43
N LYS A 171 -0.11 0.10 5.29
CA LYS A 171 0.01 -0.04 6.74
C LYS A 171 -0.90 0.95 7.45
N ASN A 172 -1.55 0.54 8.53
CA ASN A 172 -2.37 1.43 9.35
C ASN A 172 -1.81 1.54 10.78
N VAL A 173 -1.68 2.76 11.28
CA VAL A 173 -1.17 3.09 12.61
C VAL A 173 -2.29 3.61 13.49
N MET A 174 -2.43 3.05 14.69
CA MET A 174 -3.29 3.56 15.75
C MET A 174 -2.45 4.19 16.86
N PHE A 175 -2.67 5.47 17.14
CA PHE A 175 -2.13 6.13 18.33
C PHE A 175 -3.13 6.12 19.48
N LEU A 176 -2.85 5.33 20.51
CA LEU A 176 -3.66 5.24 21.72
C LEU A 176 -3.16 6.17 22.82
N CYS A 177 -4.10 6.73 23.57
CA CYS A 177 -3.83 7.47 24.81
C CYS A 177 -5.01 7.24 25.78
N ASN A 178 -4.94 7.72 27.02
CA ASN A 178 -6.07 7.61 27.95
C ASN A 178 -7.33 8.32 27.44
N HIS A 179 -7.20 9.57 26.96
CA HIS A 179 -8.34 10.44 26.58
C HIS A 179 -8.29 10.98 25.15
N ASN A 180 -7.28 10.61 24.36
CA ASN A 180 -7.11 11.12 22.98
C ASN A 180 -7.31 12.63 22.81
N SER A 181 -6.74 13.41 23.73
CA SER A 181 -6.89 14.87 23.75
C SER A 181 -5.58 15.64 23.59
N CYS A 182 -4.42 14.95 23.57
CA CYS A 182 -3.12 15.62 23.51
C CYS A 182 -2.05 14.79 22.77
N ARG A 183 -1.38 13.83 23.41
CA ARG A 183 -0.20 13.15 22.81
C ARG A 183 -0.53 12.37 21.53
N SER A 184 -1.59 11.56 21.56
CA SER A 184 -2.00 10.81 20.37
C SER A 184 -2.53 11.71 19.24
N GLN A 185 -3.09 12.87 19.57
CA GLN A 185 -3.53 13.88 18.59
C GLN A 185 -2.33 14.54 17.89
N MET A 186 -1.28 14.87 18.65
CA MET A 186 -0.02 15.38 18.08
C MET A 186 0.66 14.33 17.18
N ALA A 187 0.72 13.08 17.64
CA ALA A 187 1.31 11.99 16.87
C ALA A 187 0.55 11.71 15.57
N ASP A 188 -0.79 11.72 15.62
CA ASP A 188 -1.66 11.61 14.43
C ASP A 188 -1.38 12.75 13.44
N GLY A 189 -1.41 14.00 13.92
CA GLY A 189 -1.10 15.18 13.10
C GLY A 189 0.29 15.10 12.45
N TRP A 190 1.32 14.70 13.21
CA TRP A 190 2.66 14.50 12.67
C TRP A 190 2.72 13.40 11.62
N LEU A 191 2.09 12.24 11.87
CA LEU A 191 2.13 11.13 10.92
C LEU A 191 1.42 11.51 9.60
N ARG A 192 0.29 12.22 9.66
CA ARG A 192 -0.38 12.77 8.46
C ARG A 192 0.52 13.71 7.66
N GLN A 193 1.23 14.60 8.36
CA GLN A 193 2.09 15.60 7.73
C GLN A 193 3.38 15.00 7.16
N LEU A 194 4.00 14.04 7.87
CA LEU A 194 5.35 13.56 7.58
C LEU A 194 5.39 12.31 6.70
N ARG A 195 4.30 11.55 6.58
CA ARG A 195 4.28 10.33 5.76
C ARG A 195 4.59 10.56 4.28
N GLY A 196 4.42 11.79 3.77
CA GLY A 196 4.68 12.11 2.37
C GLY A 196 3.90 11.18 1.43
N ASN A 197 4.61 10.43 0.59
CA ASN A 197 4.03 9.43 -0.32
C ASN A 197 3.99 8.01 0.25
N ALA A 198 4.39 7.80 1.51
CA ALA A 198 4.28 6.50 2.15
C ALA A 198 2.81 6.12 2.32
N SER A 199 2.45 4.91 1.90
CA SER A 199 1.10 4.36 2.02
C SER A 199 0.84 3.90 3.47
N VAL A 200 0.78 4.88 4.38
CA VAL A 200 0.59 4.68 5.83
C VAL A 200 -0.64 5.44 6.30
N GLY A 201 -1.69 4.72 6.65
CA GLY A 201 -2.91 5.26 7.25
C GLY A 201 -2.75 5.51 8.74
N VAL A 202 -3.57 6.41 9.30
CA VAL A 202 -3.50 6.78 10.71
C VAL A 202 -4.86 7.07 11.31
N ALA A 203 -5.03 6.63 12.55
CA ALA A 203 -6.08 7.07 13.47
C ALA A 203 -5.48 7.30 14.87
N SER A 204 -6.22 7.99 15.71
CA SER A 204 -5.93 8.09 17.14
C SER A 204 -7.17 7.90 17.97
N ALA A 205 -7.03 7.28 19.14
CA ALA A 205 -8.17 6.94 19.98
C ALA A 205 -7.84 6.92 21.47
N GLY A 206 -8.86 7.12 22.29
CA GLY A 206 -8.79 7.16 23.75
C GLY A 206 -9.31 5.85 24.34
N ILE A 207 -8.66 5.32 25.40
CA ILE A 207 -9.28 4.25 26.21
C ILE A 207 -10.65 4.70 26.71
N VAL A 208 -10.76 5.98 27.10
CA VAL A 208 -12.01 6.69 27.34
C VAL A 208 -12.09 7.86 26.35
N GLY A 209 -12.96 7.76 25.34
CA GLY A 209 -13.19 8.83 24.37
C GLY A 209 -14.13 9.93 24.89
N GLY A 210 -14.56 10.81 23.99
CA GLY A 210 -15.60 11.81 24.26
C GLY A 210 -15.13 13.07 25.00
N THR A 211 -13.83 13.35 24.99
CA THR A 211 -13.28 14.63 25.49
C THR A 211 -13.10 15.64 24.35
N ALA A 212 -12.61 16.85 24.63
CA ALA A 212 -12.17 17.77 23.59
C ALA A 212 -10.66 17.65 23.39
N VAL A 213 -10.18 17.91 22.17
CA VAL A 213 -8.74 18.11 21.93
C VAL A 213 -8.28 19.33 22.73
N LYS A 214 -7.20 19.21 23.50
CA LYS A 214 -6.73 20.27 24.39
C LYS A 214 -6.23 21.47 23.57
N GLU A 215 -6.64 22.68 23.98
CA GLU A 215 -6.22 23.94 23.35
C GLU A 215 -4.70 24.10 23.28
N GLY A 216 -3.98 23.69 24.32
CA GLY A 216 -2.52 23.71 24.33
C GLY A 216 -1.91 22.84 23.22
N ALA A 217 -2.51 21.68 22.93
CA ALA A 217 -2.07 20.83 21.83
C ALA A 217 -2.36 21.46 20.46
N ILE A 218 -3.57 22.01 20.29
CA ILE A 218 -3.96 22.73 19.07
C ILE A 218 -2.99 23.90 18.82
N SER A 219 -2.70 24.69 19.85
CA SER A 219 -1.82 25.85 19.78
C SER A 219 -0.40 25.47 19.33
N VAL A 220 0.24 24.48 19.97
CA VAL A 220 1.63 24.13 19.62
C VAL A 220 1.74 23.36 18.30
N MET A 221 0.71 22.62 17.87
CA MET A 221 0.70 22.01 16.54
C MET A 221 0.50 23.07 15.46
N LYS A 222 -0.35 24.07 15.71
CA LYS A 222 -0.53 25.21 14.82
C LYS A 222 0.76 26.04 14.70
N ASP A 223 1.52 26.23 15.79
CA ASP A 223 2.87 26.83 15.75
C ASP A 223 3.81 26.08 14.77
N ALA A 224 3.60 24.79 14.58
CA ALA A 224 4.37 23.94 13.66
C ALA A 224 3.73 23.80 12.27
N GLY A 225 2.65 24.54 11.98
CA GLY A 225 1.96 24.53 10.69
C GLY A 225 0.95 23.39 10.51
N ILE A 226 0.60 22.66 11.57
CA ILE A 226 -0.36 21.54 11.52
C ILE A 226 -1.59 21.92 12.33
N ASP A 227 -2.73 22.06 11.64
CA ASP A 227 -4.01 22.33 12.30
C ASP A 227 -4.70 21.03 12.72
N ILE A 228 -4.81 20.81 14.04
CA ILE A 228 -5.56 19.69 14.63
C ILE A 228 -6.86 20.15 15.30
N SER A 229 -7.28 21.40 15.09
CA SER A 229 -8.49 21.96 15.75
C SER A 229 -9.78 21.26 15.33
N THR A 230 -9.79 20.61 14.16
CA THR A 230 -10.93 19.84 13.65
C THR A 230 -10.84 18.35 14.00
N PHE A 231 -9.82 17.91 14.74
CA PHE A 231 -9.70 16.52 15.14
C PHE A 231 -10.68 16.23 16.29
N THR A 232 -11.11 14.98 16.39
CA THR A 232 -12.07 14.52 17.40
C THR A 232 -11.39 13.58 18.39
N SER A 233 -11.90 13.56 19.62
CA SER A 233 -11.44 12.65 20.69
C SER A 233 -12.22 11.34 20.62
N ASP A 234 -11.84 10.48 19.68
CA ASP A 234 -12.57 9.24 19.40
C ASP A 234 -12.31 8.19 20.48
N ALA A 235 -13.28 7.28 20.68
CA ALA A 235 -13.13 6.18 21.63
C ALA A 235 -12.49 4.98 20.94
N MET A 236 -11.62 4.26 21.65
CA MET A 236 -11.01 3.03 21.16
C MET A 236 -12.06 1.97 20.77
N ALA A 237 -13.24 2.00 21.40
CA ALA A 237 -14.36 1.11 21.10
C ALA A 237 -14.97 1.35 19.71
N ASP A 238 -14.71 2.50 19.08
CA ASP A 238 -15.22 2.84 17.74
C ASP A 238 -14.37 2.21 16.62
N PHE A 239 -13.27 1.54 16.98
CA PHE A 239 -12.30 0.99 16.05
C PHE A 239 -12.16 -0.52 16.18
N ASN A 240 -11.93 -1.17 15.05
CA ASN A 240 -11.57 -2.57 15.01
C ASN A 240 -10.02 -2.71 15.05
N PRO A 241 -9.44 -3.40 16.06
CA PRO A 241 -7.99 -3.60 16.15
C PRO A 241 -7.38 -4.24 14.91
N GLU A 242 -8.13 -5.11 14.22
CA GLU A 242 -7.66 -5.81 13.03
C GLU A 242 -7.37 -4.89 11.84
N ASP A 243 -7.92 -3.67 11.83
CA ASP A 243 -7.69 -2.68 10.78
C ASP A 243 -6.30 -2.02 10.89
N PHE A 244 -5.57 -2.25 12.00
CA PHE A 244 -4.30 -1.59 12.30
C PHE A 244 -3.13 -2.59 12.36
N ASP A 245 -2.03 -2.30 11.71
CA ASP A 245 -0.79 -3.09 11.78
C ASP A 245 0.09 -2.68 12.97
N VAL A 246 0.01 -1.41 13.35
CA VAL A 246 0.85 -0.79 14.37
C VAL A 246 -0.04 -0.12 15.39
N VAL A 247 0.21 -0.40 16.66
CA VAL A 247 -0.45 0.24 17.78
C VAL A 247 0.60 0.88 18.68
N ILE A 248 0.48 2.19 18.87
CA ILE A 248 1.39 2.97 19.69
C ILE A 248 0.62 3.55 20.86
N SER A 249 0.94 3.10 22.07
CA SER A 249 0.46 3.72 23.30
C SER A 249 1.35 4.92 23.65
N CYS A 250 0.80 6.12 23.48
CA CYS A 250 1.54 7.37 23.62
C CYS A 250 1.86 7.70 25.09
N CYS A 251 1.02 7.30 26.04
CA CYS A 251 1.15 7.67 27.46
C CYS A 251 1.51 6.51 28.39
N GLY A 252 2.05 5.40 27.86
CA GLY A 252 2.37 4.22 28.68
C GLY A 252 1.14 3.50 29.23
N CYS A 253 -0.04 3.72 28.64
CA CYS A 253 -1.26 3.06 29.05
C CYS A 253 -1.37 1.63 28.51
N GLY A 254 -0.31 1.08 27.90
CA GLY A 254 -0.25 -0.33 27.51
C GLY A 254 -0.61 -1.26 28.67
N GLY A 255 -0.15 -0.95 29.89
CA GLY A 255 -0.54 -1.69 31.10
C GLY A 255 -2.05 -1.77 31.36
N LYS A 256 -2.86 -0.85 30.81
CA LYS A 256 -4.32 -0.80 30.93
C LYS A 256 -5.07 -1.50 29.80
N LEU A 257 -4.37 -1.99 28.78
CA LEU A 257 -4.95 -2.76 27.69
C LEU A 257 -4.96 -4.24 28.08
N ASP A 258 -5.75 -4.57 29.10
CA ASP A 258 -5.92 -5.92 29.65
C ASP A 258 -7.26 -6.55 29.24
N GLY A 259 -7.44 -7.84 29.55
CA GLY A 259 -8.64 -8.61 29.22
C GLY A 259 -8.97 -8.55 27.73
N ASP A 260 -10.18 -8.08 27.39
CA ASP A 260 -10.64 -7.96 26.01
C ASP A 260 -9.82 -6.96 25.17
N LYS A 261 -9.08 -6.05 25.81
CA LYS A 261 -8.23 -5.05 25.14
C LYS A 261 -6.84 -5.58 24.79
N GLU A 262 -6.46 -6.76 25.26
CA GLU A 262 -5.15 -7.38 24.95
C GLU A 262 -4.95 -7.60 23.44
N VAL A 263 -6.03 -7.67 22.66
CA VAL A 263 -5.97 -7.75 21.19
C VAL A 263 -5.16 -6.59 20.58
N TRP A 264 -5.20 -5.40 21.18
CA TRP A 264 -4.44 -4.23 20.72
C TRP A 264 -2.92 -4.39 20.92
N LYS A 265 -2.48 -5.13 21.94
CA LYS A 265 -1.06 -5.45 22.17
C LYS A 265 -0.55 -6.55 21.25
N LYS A 266 -1.45 -7.39 20.74
CA LYS A 266 -1.13 -8.52 19.87
C LYS A 266 -1.04 -8.14 18.39
N ARG A 267 -1.24 -6.86 18.06
CA ARG A 267 -1.00 -6.35 16.71
C ARG A 267 0.48 -6.53 16.33
N PRO A 268 0.82 -6.64 15.03
CA PRO A 268 2.18 -6.93 14.59
C PRO A 268 3.25 -6.07 15.26
N VAL A 269 2.96 -4.77 15.42
CA VAL A 269 3.78 -3.86 16.21
C VAL A 269 2.95 -3.27 17.33
N PHE A 270 3.44 -3.43 18.56
CA PHE A 270 2.97 -2.68 19.72
C PHE A 270 4.15 -1.99 20.41
N GLN A 271 4.01 -0.70 20.72
CA GLN A 271 5.03 0.06 21.47
C GLN A 271 4.37 0.99 22.49
N ASP A 272 5.02 1.14 23.65
CA ASP A 272 4.74 2.20 24.61
C ASP A 272 5.79 3.29 24.48
N TRP A 273 5.39 4.49 24.05
CA TRP A 273 6.30 5.64 23.93
C TRP A 273 6.49 6.40 25.26
N ASN A 274 5.60 6.19 26.24
CA ASN A 274 5.69 6.80 27.57
C ASN A 274 5.93 8.32 27.55
N LEU A 275 5.31 9.04 26.60
CA LEU A 275 5.44 10.49 26.50
C LEU A 275 4.81 11.14 27.74
N ASP A 276 5.53 12.13 28.29
CA ASP A 276 5.07 12.94 29.42
C ASP A 276 3.70 13.58 29.14
N ASP A 277 2.91 13.87 30.19
CA ASP A 277 1.63 14.58 30.09
C ASP A 277 1.84 16.09 30.29
N PRO A 278 1.90 16.94 29.24
CA PRO A 278 2.14 18.37 29.43
C PRO A 278 1.17 19.06 30.41
N PRO A 279 -0.16 18.81 30.33
CA PRO A 279 -1.11 19.36 31.30
C PRO A 279 -0.87 19.00 32.77
N ALA A 280 -0.20 17.89 33.07
CA ALA A 280 0.10 17.50 34.45
C ALA A 280 1.36 18.20 34.99
N ILE A 281 2.20 18.74 34.11
CA ILE A 281 3.44 19.44 34.46
C ILE A 281 3.12 20.90 34.79
N ASP A 282 2.50 21.64 33.86
CA ASP A 282 2.02 23.01 34.06
C ASP A 282 0.93 23.35 33.01
N PRO A 283 -0.34 23.49 33.41
CA PRO A 283 -1.44 23.77 32.48
C PRO A 283 -1.32 25.10 31.71
N GLY A 284 -0.58 26.08 32.23
CA GLY A 284 -0.43 27.42 31.63
C GLY A 284 0.82 27.56 30.75
N ASP A 285 1.79 26.67 30.88
CA ASP A 285 3.04 26.73 30.13
C ASP A 285 3.01 25.83 28.88
N LEU A 286 3.04 26.47 27.70
CA LEU A 286 3.13 25.78 26.43
C LEU A 286 4.52 25.18 26.16
N SER A 287 5.55 25.47 26.95
CA SER A 287 6.90 24.91 26.78
C SER A 287 6.89 23.37 26.88
N ALA A 288 6.14 22.81 27.84
CA ALA A 288 5.98 21.37 28.00
C ALA A 288 5.24 20.75 26.80
N TYR A 289 4.21 21.43 26.30
CA TYR A 289 3.49 21.00 25.09
C TYR A 289 4.42 20.99 23.87
N ARG A 290 5.27 22.01 23.70
CA ARG A 290 6.24 22.08 22.60
C ARG A 290 7.29 20.97 22.69
N ARG A 291 7.81 20.69 23.90
CA ARG A 291 8.74 19.58 24.12
C ARG A 291 8.13 18.24 23.71
N VAL A 292 6.94 17.91 24.21
CA VAL A 292 6.26 16.64 23.89
C VAL A 292 5.86 16.57 22.41
N ARG A 293 5.46 17.70 21.80
CA ARG A 293 5.23 17.79 20.36
C ARG A 293 6.47 17.40 19.57
N ASP A 294 7.63 17.94 19.93
CA ASP A 294 8.88 17.73 19.20
C ASP A 294 9.43 16.30 19.43
N GLU A 295 9.27 15.77 20.64
CA GLU A 295 9.55 14.36 20.94
C GLU A 295 8.64 13.41 20.14
N SER A 296 7.34 13.70 20.09
CA SER A 296 6.38 12.95 19.28
C SER A 296 6.75 12.99 17.80
N LYS A 297 7.22 14.13 17.29
CA LYS A 297 7.73 14.27 15.91
C LYS A 297 8.90 13.31 15.66
N ALA A 298 9.89 13.29 16.55
CA ALA A 298 11.06 12.42 16.41
C ALA A 298 10.66 10.94 16.40
N LYS A 299 9.77 10.54 17.31
CA LYS A 299 9.22 9.17 17.36
C LYS A 299 8.43 8.78 16.12
N VAL A 300 7.66 9.70 15.54
CA VAL A 300 6.96 9.48 14.27
C VAL A 300 7.92 9.30 13.10
N LEU A 301 9.03 10.03 13.07
CA LEU A 301 10.07 9.84 12.05
C LEU A 301 10.76 8.47 12.18
N GLU A 302 11.10 8.06 13.41
CA GLU A 302 11.61 6.70 13.70
C GLU A 302 10.63 5.61 13.25
N LEU A 303 9.33 5.82 13.51
CA LEU A 303 8.27 4.91 13.08
C LEU A 303 8.18 4.83 11.55
N LEU A 304 8.22 5.96 10.84
CA LEU A 304 8.20 5.99 9.38
C LEU A 304 9.43 5.32 8.77
N ASP A 305 10.62 5.52 9.35
CA ASP A 305 11.85 4.82 8.95
C ASP A 305 11.69 3.30 9.10
N MET A 306 11.21 2.84 10.26
CA MET A 306 10.95 1.42 10.50
C MET A 306 9.96 0.84 9.49
N LEU A 307 8.85 1.52 9.24
CA LEU A 307 7.82 1.06 8.29
C LEU A 307 8.28 1.10 6.83
N SER A 308 9.28 1.91 6.50
CA SER A 308 9.86 1.97 5.14
C SER A 308 10.74 0.77 4.82
N LYS A 309 11.27 0.08 5.85
CA LYS A 309 12.16 -1.07 5.66
C LYS A 309 11.38 -2.27 5.11
N PRO A 310 11.98 -3.04 4.17
CA PRO A 310 11.33 -4.20 3.57
C PRO A 310 11.28 -5.42 4.49
N TYR A 311 11.89 -5.32 5.68
CA TYR A 311 11.92 -6.25 6.79
C TYR A 311 11.79 -5.49 8.12
N GLY A 312 11.55 -6.21 9.21
CA GLY A 312 11.48 -5.65 10.56
C GLY A 312 10.31 -6.17 11.39
N PRO A 313 10.02 -5.57 12.55
CA PRO A 313 8.98 -6.03 13.47
C PRO A 313 7.56 -5.92 12.90
N GLN A 314 7.36 -5.12 11.85
CA GLN A 314 6.09 -4.97 11.12
C GLN A 314 5.71 -6.19 10.28
N TYR A 315 6.59 -7.19 10.20
CA TYR A 315 6.36 -8.46 9.53
C TYR A 315 6.34 -9.61 10.54
N ARG A 316 5.48 -10.60 10.29
CA ARG A 316 5.37 -11.81 11.13
C ARG A 316 6.62 -12.69 11.03
N LYS A 317 7.25 -12.70 9.85
CA LYS A 317 8.49 -13.42 9.57
C LYS A 317 9.42 -12.57 8.74
N ASN A 318 10.72 -12.60 9.03
CA ASN A 318 11.73 -11.93 8.21
C ASN A 318 12.68 -12.95 7.57
N VAL A 319 12.92 -12.79 6.26
CA VAL A 319 13.79 -13.64 5.45
C VAL A 319 15.06 -12.88 5.06
N MET A 320 16.22 -13.48 5.29
CA MET A 320 17.51 -13.00 4.79
C MET A 320 18.01 -13.91 3.68
N PHE A 321 18.26 -13.35 2.49
CA PHE A 321 18.97 -14.03 1.41
C PHE A 321 20.46 -13.68 1.44
N LEU A 322 21.31 -14.64 1.79
CA LEU A 322 22.76 -14.50 1.81
C LEU A 322 23.41 -15.07 0.56
N CYS A 323 24.41 -14.37 0.05
CA CYS A 323 25.29 -14.86 -1.00
C CYS A 323 26.74 -14.48 -0.69
N ASN A 324 27.71 -14.97 -1.48
CA ASN A 324 29.10 -14.53 -1.33
C ASN A 324 29.23 -13.03 -1.61
N HIS A 325 28.56 -12.58 -2.67
CA HIS A 325 28.40 -11.18 -3.07
C HIS A 325 26.92 -10.87 -3.25
N ASN A 326 26.47 -9.70 -2.82
CA ASN A 326 25.08 -9.30 -2.94
C ASN A 326 24.75 -8.72 -4.33
N SER A 327 25.03 -9.49 -5.39
CA SER A 327 25.07 -8.95 -6.76
C SER A 327 24.13 -9.64 -7.77
N CYS A 328 23.73 -10.90 -7.53
CA CYS A 328 22.93 -11.68 -8.49
C CYS A 328 21.83 -12.52 -7.82
N ARG A 329 22.18 -13.70 -7.29
CA ARG A 329 21.20 -14.70 -6.79
C ARG A 329 20.36 -14.17 -5.63
N SER A 330 21.01 -13.58 -4.62
CA SER A 330 20.32 -12.99 -3.47
C SER A 330 19.41 -11.82 -3.87
N GLN A 331 19.86 -11.01 -4.83
CA GLN A 331 19.09 -9.87 -5.37
C GLN A 331 17.84 -10.34 -6.13
N MET A 332 17.97 -11.38 -6.98
CA MET A 332 16.83 -11.97 -7.68
C MET A 332 15.84 -12.63 -6.71
N ALA A 333 16.33 -13.35 -5.70
CA ALA A 333 15.49 -13.96 -4.67
C ALA A 333 14.75 -12.91 -3.82
N ASP A 334 15.41 -11.81 -3.45
CA ASP A 334 14.80 -10.67 -2.77
C ASP A 334 13.68 -10.06 -3.64
N GLY A 335 13.98 -9.73 -4.90
CA GLY A 335 13.00 -9.21 -5.85
C GLY A 335 11.77 -10.13 -6.01
N TRP A 336 11.99 -11.43 -6.16
CA TRP A 336 10.91 -12.41 -6.21
C TRP A 336 10.08 -12.45 -4.94
N LEU A 337 10.71 -12.47 -3.75
CA LEU A 337 9.97 -12.54 -2.50
C LEU A 337 9.14 -11.27 -2.28
N ARG A 338 9.65 -10.09 -2.63
CA ARG A 338 8.87 -8.83 -2.60
C ARG A 338 7.65 -8.87 -3.51
N GLN A 339 7.80 -9.40 -4.72
CA GLN A 339 6.73 -9.46 -5.70
C GLN A 339 5.68 -10.54 -5.40
N LEU A 340 6.12 -11.69 -4.89
CA LEU A 340 5.29 -12.88 -4.74
C LEU A 340 4.64 -13.00 -3.37
N ARG A 341 5.15 -12.32 -2.33
CA ARG A 341 4.58 -12.41 -0.97
C ARG A 341 3.12 -11.96 -0.88
N GLY A 342 2.65 -11.10 -1.78
CA GLY A 342 1.27 -10.58 -1.75
C GLY A 342 0.93 -10.00 -0.37
N ASN A 343 -0.13 -10.50 0.25
CA ASN A 343 -0.57 -10.08 1.59
C ASN A 343 0.13 -10.86 2.73
N ALA A 344 1.02 -11.80 2.42
CA ALA A 344 1.77 -12.51 3.45
C ALA A 344 2.66 -11.53 4.22
N SER A 345 2.59 -11.57 5.56
CA SER A 345 3.37 -10.72 6.45
C SER A 345 4.82 -11.23 6.57
N VAL A 346 5.55 -11.17 5.45
CA VAL A 346 6.92 -11.69 5.31
C VAL A 346 7.84 -10.56 4.87
N GLY A 347 8.76 -10.15 5.73
CA GLY A 347 9.81 -9.19 5.44
C GLY A 347 10.99 -9.83 4.72
N VAL A 348 11.77 -9.04 3.98
CA VAL A 348 12.92 -9.53 3.21
C VAL A 348 14.07 -8.54 3.19
N ALA A 349 15.28 -9.10 3.31
CA ALA A 349 16.53 -8.43 2.98
C ALA A 349 17.44 -9.39 2.21
N SER A 350 18.44 -8.84 1.53
CA SER A 350 19.52 -9.60 0.91
C SER A 350 20.87 -9.00 1.27
N ALA A 351 21.88 -9.85 1.47
CA ALA A 351 23.21 -9.41 1.86
C ALA A 351 24.33 -10.32 1.35
N GLY A 352 25.53 -9.75 1.28
CA GLY A 352 26.75 -10.43 0.85
C GLY A 352 27.67 -10.68 2.03
N ILE A 353 28.28 -11.88 2.10
CA ILE A 353 29.35 -12.15 3.07
C ILE A 353 30.51 -11.17 2.84
N VAL A 354 30.81 -10.88 1.57
CA VAL A 354 31.76 -9.84 1.16
C VAL A 354 30.96 -8.63 0.65
N GLY A 355 31.10 -7.51 1.35
CA GLY A 355 30.50 -6.23 0.96
C GLY A 355 31.25 -5.49 -0.16
N GLY A 356 30.74 -4.33 -0.56
CA GLY A 356 31.40 -3.45 -1.53
C GLY A 356 31.19 -3.84 -3.00
N THR A 357 30.15 -4.64 -3.30
CA THR A 357 29.78 -5.00 -4.67
C THR A 357 28.66 -4.10 -5.22
N ALA A 358 28.24 -4.34 -6.46
CA ALA A 358 27.06 -3.73 -7.06
C ALA A 358 26.13 -4.82 -7.63
N VAL A 359 24.85 -4.50 -7.80
CA VAL A 359 23.90 -5.38 -8.48
C VAL A 359 24.32 -5.52 -9.95
N LYS A 360 24.44 -6.74 -10.47
CA LYS A 360 24.89 -6.96 -11.85
C LYS A 360 23.79 -6.60 -12.84
N GLU A 361 24.17 -5.94 -13.93
CA GLU A 361 23.27 -5.56 -15.03
C GLU A 361 22.51 -6.76 -15.62
N GLY A 362 23.16 -7.93 -15.74
CA GLY A 362 22.49 -9.15 -16.19
C GLY A 362 21.33 -9.58 -15.30
N ALA A 363 21.45 -9.42 -13.98
CA ALA A 363 20.36 -9.70 -13.04
C ALA A 363 19.23 -8.67 -13.17
N ILE A 364 19.58 -7.38 -13.29
CA ILE A 364 18.61 -6.30 -13.51
C ILE A 364 17.81 -6.56 -14.80
N SER A 365 18.50 -6.89 -15.89
CA SER A 365 17.89 -7.15 -17.18
C SER A 365 16.90 -8.31 -17.12
N VAL A 366 17.29 -9.47 -16.57
CA VAL A 366 16.39 -10.63 -16.57
C VAL A 366 15.24 -10.51 -15.57
N MET A 367 15.41 -9.75 -14.49
CA MET A 367 14.30 -9.45 -13.57
C MET A 367 13.31 -8.47 -14.23
N LYS A 368 13.83 -7.47 -14.96
CA LYS A 368 13.01 -6.54 -15.74
C LYS A 368 12.23 -7.25 -16.85
N ASP A 369 12.83 -8.24 -17.53
CA ASP A 369 12.14 -9.13 -18.48
C ASP A 369 10.92 -9.82 -17.83
N ALA A 370 10.96 -10.04 -16.51
CA ALA A 370 9.88 -10.67 -15.74
C ALA A 370 8.99 -9.66 -15.00
N GLY A 371 9.09 -8.36 -15.31
CA GLY A 371 8.29 -7.29 -14.73
C GLY A 371 8.71 -6.85 -13.32
N ILE A 372 9.90 -7.21 -12.85
CA ILE A 372 10.43 -6.80 -11.54
C ILE A 372 11.66 -5.92 -11.74
N ASP A 373 11.56 -4.65 -11.34
CA ASP A 373 12.69 -3.74 -11.36
C ASP A 373 13.51 -3.83 -10.07
N ILE A 374 14.74 -4.33 -10.17
CA ILE A 374 15.72 -4.36 -9.07
C ILE A 374 16.87 -3.36 -9.27
N SER A 375 16.77 -2.45 -10.25
CA SER A 375 17.84 -1.48 -10.56
C SER A 375 18.15 -0.51 -9.42
N THR A 376 17.18 -0.32 -8.51
CA THR A 376 17.32 0.54 -7.32
C THR A 376 17.77 -0.21 -6.08
N PHE A 377 17.99 -1.53 -6.17
CA PHE A 377 18.42 -2.32 -5.02
C PHE A 377 19.89 -2.04 -4.70
N THR A 378 20.24 -2.08 -3.43
CA THR A 378 21.60 -1.86 -2.94
C THR A 378 22.29 -3.19 -2.65
N SER A 379 23.62 -3.17 -2.74
CA SER A 379 24.46 -4.35 -2.50
C SER A 379 25.00 -4.31 -1.08
N ASP A 380 24.15 -4.68 -0.12
CA ASP A 380 24.45 -4.53 1.31
C ASP A 380 25.37 -5.64 1.85
N ALA A 381 26.14 -5.32 2.90
CA ALA A 381 27.02 -6.28 3.56
C ALA A 381 26.28 -6.99 4.70
N MET A 382 26.58 -8.27 4.91
CA MET A 382 26.00 -9.05 6.01
C MET A 382 26.26 -8.42 7.39
N ALA A 383 27.36 -7.68 7.55
CA ALA A 383 27.71 -6.99 8.79
C ALA A 383 26.77 -5.82 9.14
N ASP A 384 25.99 -5.33 8.17
CA ASP A 384 25.04 -4.22 8.36
C ASP A 384 23.73 -4.69 9.02
N PHE A 385 23.58 -6.00 9.22
CA PHE A 385 22.35 -6.63 9.70
C PHE A 385 22.55 -7.36 11.02
N ASN A 386 21.53 -7.30 11.87
CA ASN A 386 21.42 -8.11 13.07
C ASN A 386 20.76 -9.46 12.71
N PRO A 387 21.43 -10.61 12.93
CA PRO A 387 20.86 -11.93 12.65
C PRO A 387 19.55 -12.20 13.38
N GLU A 388 19.37 -11.63 14.58
CA GLU A 388 18.17 -11.83 15.40
C GLU A 388 16.91 -11.26 14.78
N ASP A 389 17.04 -10.30 13.86
CA ASP A 389 15.91 -9.69 13.15
C ASP A 389 15.29 -10.64 12.12
N PHE A 390 15.94 -11.77 11.81
CA PHE A 390 15.55 -12.72 10.77
C PHE A 390 15.16 -14.08 11.36
N ASP A 391 14.01 -14.60 10.93
CA ASP A 391 13.54 -15.95 11.28
C ASP A 391 14.09 -17.02 10.32
N VAL A 392 14.31 -16.61 9.07
CA VAL A 392 14.69 -17.49 7.98
C VAL A 392 15.94 -16.94 7.32
N VAL A 393 16.96 -17.78 7.17
CA VAL A 393 18.20 -17.45 6.48
C VAL A 393 18.41 -18.44 5.35
N ILE A 394 18.59 -17.93 4.14
CA ILE A 394 18.80 -18.72 2.94
C ILE A 394 20.18 -18.38 2.37
N SER A 395 21.08 -19.36 2.34
CA SER A 395 22.30 -19.28 1.54
C SER A 395 21.94 -19.59 0.09
N CYS A 396 22.03 -18.59 -0.79
CA CYS A 396 21.71 -18.76 -2.20
C CYS A 396 22.79 -19.51 -2.98
N CYS A 397 24.03 -19.61 -2.47
CA CYS A 397 25.20 -20.00 -3.27
C CYS A 397 26.00 -21.18 -2.77
N GLY A 398 25.49 -21.99 -1.84
CA GLY A 398 26.33 -23.01 -1.20
C GLY A 398 27.32 -22.45 -0.18
N CYS A 399 27.21 -21.16 0.10
CA CYS A 399 28.13 -20.44 0.96
C CYS A 399 27.86 -20.68 2.45
N GLY A 400 26.94 -21.57 2.83
CA GLY A 400 26.70 -21.92 4.23
C GLY A 400 27.95 -22.44 4.94
N GLY A 401 28.86 -23.09 4.20
CA GLY A 401 30.17 -23.50 4.73
C GLY A 401 31.08 -22.34 5.17
N LYS A 402 30.85 -21.12 4.64
CA LYS A 402 31.61 -19.90 4.99
C LYS A 402 31.01 -19.12 6.17
N LEU A 403 29.87 -19.56 6.69
CA LEU A 403 29.23 -18.98 7.86
C LEU A 403 29.78 -19.66 9.13
N ASP A 404 31.07 -19.54 9.36
CA ASP A 404 31.80 -20.13 10.49
C ASP A 404 32.19 -19.08 11.54
N GLY A 405 32.67 -19.56 12.69
CA GLY A 405 33.06 -18.72 13.83
C GLY A 405 31.93 -17.80 14.28
N ASP A 406 32.18 -16.49 14.29
CA ASP A 406 31.19 -15.47 14.68
C ASP A 406 29.97 -15.41 13.76
N LYS A 407 30.06 -15.96 12.53
CA LYS A 407 28.95 -16.00 11.57
C LYS A 407 28.04 -17.20 11.75
N GLU A 408 28.38 -18.16 12.62
CA GLU A 408 27.56 -19.34 12.92
C GLU A 408 26.16 -18.99 13.41
N VAL A 409 26.00 -17.80 14.02
CA VAL A 409 24.69 -17.28 14.45
C VAL A 409 23.66 -17.26 13.32
N TRP A 410 24.07 -17.00 12.07
CA TRP A 410 23.20 -17.00 10.90
C TRP A 410 22.67 -18.40 10.54
N LYS A 411 23.43 -19.46 10.83
CA LYS A 411 22.98 -20.86 10.63
C LYS A 411 22.08 -21.37 11.75
N LYS A 412 22.15 -20.73 12.92
CA LYS A 412 21.37 -21.08 14.10
C LYS A 412 19.99 -20.42 14.14
N ARG A 413 19.66 -19.59 13.13
CA ARG A 413 18.32 -19.02 12.99
C ARG A 413 17.28 -20.14 12.83
N PRO A 414 16.00 -19.90 13.22
CA PRO A 414 14.98 -20.95 13.27
C PRO A 414 14.86 -21.79 11.99
N VAL A 415 15.03 -21.14 10.83
CA VAL A 415 15.14 -21.83 9.54
C VAL A 415 16.42 -21.40 8.85
N PHE A 416 17.26 -22.37 8.53
CA PHE A 416 18.41 -22.20 7.65
C PHE A 416 18.32 -23.17 6.47
N GLN A 417 18.54 -22.70 5.25
CA GLN A 417 18.63 -23.55 4.05
C GLN A 417 19.79 -23.12 3.17
N ASP A 418 20.37 -24.08 2.45
CA ASP A 418 21.27 -23.79 1.36
C ASP A 418 20.66 -24.22 0.02
N TRP A 419 20.47 -23.25 -0.87
CA TRP A 419 19.84 -23.46 -2.17
C TRP A 419 20.84 -23.84 -3.26
N ASN A 420 22.15 -23.62 -3.06
CA ASN A 420 23.20 -23.98 -4.01
C ASN A 420 22.92 -23.55 -5.47
N LEU A 421 22.40 -22.33 -5.68
CA LEU A 421 22.12 -21.84 -7.03
C LEU A 421 23.42 -21.54 -7.79
N ASP A 422 23.46 -21.98 -9.05
CA ASP A 422 24.57 -21.72 -9.97
C ASP A 422 24.88 -20.21 -10.09
N ASP A 423 26.15 -19.86 -10.33
CA ASP A 423 26.55 -18.48 -10.58
C ASP A 423 26.38 -18.13 -12.07
N PRO A 424 25.38 -17.32 -12.48
CA PRO A 424 25.18 -17.00 -13.89
C PRO A 424 26.39 -16.36 -14.60
N PRO A 425 27.13 -15.38 -14.03
CA PRO A 425 28.32 -14.79 -14.65
C PRO A 425 29.51 -15.74 -14.83
N ALA A 426 29.47 -16.96 -14.32
CA ALA A 426 30.51 -17.95 -14.59
C ALA A 426 30.33 -18.67 -15.94
N ILE A 427 29.17 -18.52 -16.60
CA ILE A 427 28.79 -19.38 -17.73
C ILE A 427 29.03 -18.76 -19.12
N ASP A 428 28.79 -17.46 -19.34
CA ASP A 428 29.25 -16.68 -20.50
C ASP A 428 28.76 -15.23 -20.25
N PRO A 429 29.63 -14.20 -20.16
CA PRO A 429 29.20 -12.83 -19.88
C PRO A 429 28.22 -12.24 -20.91
N GLY A 430 28.18 -12.76 -22.14
CA GLY A 430 27.31 -12.28 -23.21
C GLY A 430 25.95 -12.98 -23.30
N ASP A 431 25.80 -14.15 -22.66
CA ASP A 431 24.56 -14.94 -22.72
C ASP A 431 23.74 -14.83 -21.42
N LEU A 432 22.57 -14.18 -21.53
CA LEU A 432 21.63 -14.04 -20.42
C LEU A 432 20.81 -15.32 -20.15
N SER A 433 20.96 -16.40 -20.94
CA SER A 433 20.24 -17.66 -20.75
C SER A 433 20.48 -18.25 -19.36
N ALA A 434 21.71 -18.20 -18.85
CA ALA A 434 22.06 -18.66 -17.52
C ALA A 434 21.39 -17.82 -16.43
N TYR A 435 21.36 -16.48 -16.60
CA TYR A 435 20.65 -15.58 -15.70
C TYR A 435 19.15 -15.88 -15.68
N ARG A 436 18.51 -16.11 -16.83
CA ARG A 436 17.08 -16.47 -16.92
C ARG A 436 16.79 -17.80 -16.24
N ARG A 437 17.62 -18.82 -16.46
CA ARG A 437 17.50 -20.13 -15.80
C ARG A 437 17.57 -20.00 -14.27
N VAL A 438 18.58 -19.31 -13.75
CA VAL A 438 18.75 -19.12 -12.29
C VAL A 438 17.65 -18.23 -11.70
N ARG A 439 17.19 -17.21 -12.44
CA ARG A 439 16.03 -16.40 -12.08
C ARG A 439 14.78 -17.26 -11.89
N ASP A 440 14.50 -18.14 -12.84
CA ASP A 440 13.30 -18.97 -12.83
C ASP A 440 13.37 -20.07 -11.76
N GLU A 441 14.55 -20.64 -11.54
CA GLU A 441 14.79 -21.54 -10.41
C GLU A 441 14.62 -20.83 -9.06
N SER A 442 15.16 -19.61 -8.92
CA SER A 442 14.99 -18.79 -7.73
C SER A 442 13.52 -18.47 -7.47
N LYS A 443 12.73 -18.19 -8.52
CA LYS A 443 11.29 -17.98 -8.43
C LYS A 443 10.58 -19.20 -7.83
N ALA A 444 10.90 -20.41 -8.34
CA ALA A 444 10.29 -21.65 -7.87
C ALA A 444 10.60 -21.89 -6.38
N LYS A 445 11.86 -21.74 -5.97
CA LYS A 445 12.26 -21.89 -4.56
C LYS A 445 11.63 -20.84 -3.63
N VAL A 446 11.44 -19.61 -4.11
CA VAL A 446 10.75 -18.56 -3.35
C VAL A 446 9.27 -18.90 -3.14
N LEU A 447 8.59 -19.47 -4.14
CA LEU A 447 7.21 -19.93 -3.98
C LEU A 447 7.10 -21.05 -2.94
N GLU A 448 8.00 -22.05 -3.00
CA GLU A 448 8.06 -23.11 -1.99
C GLU A 448 8.36 -22.57 -0.59
N LEU A 449 9.22 -21.56 -0.48
CA LEU A 449 9.52 -20.90 0.79
C LEU A 449 8.28 -20.19 1.33
N LEU A 450 7.59 -19.42 0.49
CA LEU A 450 6.38 -18.68 0.86
C LEU A 450 5.30 -19.59 1.44
N ASP A 451 5.10 -20.78 0.89
CA ASP A 451 4.12 -21.73 1.39
C ASP A 451 4.48 -22.31 2.77
N LYS A 452 5.75 -22.21 3.18
CA LYS A 452 6.23 -22.61 4.51
C LYS A 452 6.24 -21.48 5.54
N VAL A 453 6.25 -20.21 5.09
CA VAL A 453 6.44 -19.04 5.98
C VAL A 453 5.23 -18.09 6.08
N LYS A 454 4.20 -18.27 5.23
CA LYS A 454 2.86 -17.68 5.41
C LYS A 454 2.24 -18.17 6.72
#